data_AF-A0A202B6M0-F1
#
_entry.id   AF-A0A202B6M0-F1
#
_cell.length_a   1.000
_cell.length_b   1.000
_cell.length_c   1.000
_cell.angle_alpha   90.00
_cell.angle_beta   90.00
_cell.angle_gamma   90.00
#
_symmetry.space_group_name_H-M   'P 1'
#
loop_
_entity.id
_entity.type
_entity.pdbx_description
1 polymer ?
#
loop_
_entity_poly.entity_id
_entity_poly.type
_entity_poly.pdbx_seq_one_letter_code
_entity_poly.pdbx_strand_id
1 'polypeptide(L)'
;MAKWRVAAILSGALLAADARAEALRMLLTQIPGIIEQAPDGASMRGVGIDLMKEVGRRAGVELRFEAYPQARARLLVERQRDACLPVAHLPEQAANFKWSAPLLQMRLVLLARGDDGRQLRSLEQAGG
;
A
#
# COMPACT_ATOMS: atom_id res chain seq x y z
N MET A 1 -33.71 -57.28 -20.19
CA MET A 1 -33.61 -55.96 -20.85
C MET A 1 -33.46 -54.89 -19.78
N ALA A 2 -32.22 -54.54 -19.43
CA ALA A 2 -31.92 -53.63 -18.32
C ALA A 2 -32.03 -52.17 -18.80
N LYS A 3 -33.04 -51.46 -18.31
CA LYS A 3 -33.22 -50.01 -18.49
C LYS A 3 -32.58 -49.30 -17.31
N TRP A 4 -31.30 -48.90 -17.42
CA TRP A 4 -30.78 -47.87 -16.52
C TRP A 4 -29.56 -47.18 -17.13
N ARG A 5 -29.80 -46.12 -17.90
CA ARG A 5 -28.76 -45.19 -18.35
C ARG A 5 -29.34 -43.79 -18.57
N VAL A 6 -29.84 -43.14 -17.53
CA VAL A 6 -29.97 -41.67 -17.53
C VAL A 6 -29.79 -41.17 -16.10
N ALA A 7 -28.55 -41.01 -15.65
CA ALA A 7 -28.24 -40.24 -14.44
C ALA A 7 -26.72 -39.96 -14.37
N ALA A 8 -26.18 -39.14 -15.28
CA ALA A 8 -24.77 -38.75 -15.18
C ALA A 8 -24.45 -37.39 -15.84
N ILE A 9 -25.38 -36.43 -15.84
CA ILE A 9 -25.07 -35.06 -16.29
C ILE A 9 -25.81 -34.08 -15.38
N LEU A 10 -25.34 -33.87 -14.14
CA LEU A 10 -25.83 -32.77 -13.27
C LEU A 10 -24.96 -32.55 -12.01
N SER A 11 -23.63 -32.62 -12.11
CA SER A 11 -22.76 -32.39 -10.93
C SER A 11 -21.54 -31.50 -11.17
N GLY A 12 -21.47 -30.76 -12.27
CA GLY A 12 -20.29 -29.95 -12.61
C GLY A 12 -20.30 -28.48 -12.18
N ALA A 13 -21.37 -27.95 -11.59
CA ALA A 13 -21.60 -26.50 -11.56
C ALA A 13 -21.57 -25.82 -10.17
N LEU A 14 -21.11 -26.48 -9.08
CA LEU A 14 -21.18 -25.89 -7.73
C LEU A 14 -19.84 -25.83 -6.99
N LEU A 15 -18.77 -25.46 -7.69
CA LEU A 15 -17.52 -25.00 -7.04
C LEU A 15 -17.01 -23.71 -7.71
N ALA A 16 -17.91 -22.76 -7.97
CA ALA A 16 -17.49 -21.36 -7.94
C ALA A 16 -17.26 -21.03 -6.46
N ALA A 17 -16.08 -21.36 -5.94
CA ALA A 17 -15.61 -20.70 -4.74
C ALA A 17 -15.64 -19.21 -5.06
N ASP A 18 -16.52 -18.47 -4.38
CA ASP A 18 -16.46 -17.01 -4.38
C ASP A 18 -15.03 -16.65 -3.98
N ALA A 19 -14.20 -16.30 -4.97
CA ALA A 19 -13.03 -15.48 -4.74
C ALA A 19 -13.58 -14.12 -4.31
N ARG A 20 -14.06 -14.03 -3.06
CA ARG A 20 -14.32 -12.75 -2.45
C ARG A 20 -13.00 -12.03 -2.54
N ALA A 21 -12.97 -10.95 -3.33
CA ALA A 21 -11.88 -10.02 -3.34
C ALA A 21 -11.77 -9.49 -1.92
N GLU A 22 -10.93 -10.13 -1.10
CA GLU A 22 -10.71 -9.71 0.27
C GLU A 22 -10.09 -8.31 0.19
N ALA A 23 -10.78 -7.34 0.78
CA ALA A 23 -10.38 -5.95 0.67
C ALA A 23 -8.97 -5.77 1.24
N LEU A 24 -8.07 -5.23 0.42
CA LEU A 24 -6.66 -5.07 0.73
C LEU A 24 -6.51 -3.94 1.76
N ARG A 25 -5.85 -4.24 2.87
CA ARG A 25 -5.60 -3.28 3.94
C ARG A 25 -4.39 -2.42 3.58
N MET A 26 -4.65 -1.14 3.37
CA MET A 26 -3.65 -0.11 3.11
C MET A 26 -3.26 0.53 4.44
N LEU A 27 -2.10 0.15 4.95
CA LEU A 27 -1.58 0.60 6.23
C LEU A 27 -0.85 1.93 6.05
N LEU A 28 -1.45 3.00 6.55
CA LEU A 28 -1.02 4.36 6.31
C LEU A 28 -0.10 4.87 7.40
N THR A 29 0.97 5.54 6.97
CA THR A 29 1.85 6.33 7.81
C THR A 29 1.73 7.80 7.42
N GLN A 30 1.88 8.70 8.38
CA GLN A 30 1.82 10.13 8.08
C GLN A 30 2.99 10.56 7.19
N ILE A 31 2.67 11.32 6.15
CA ILE A 31 3.61 12.01 5.27
C ILE A 31 3.09 13.44 5.16
N PRO A 32 3.62 14.40 5.95
CA PRO A 32 3.12 15.78 5.98
C PRO A 32 2.95 16.38 4.57
N GLY A 33 1.81 17.01 4.31
CA GLY A 33 1.46 17.57 3.01
C GLY A 33 0.97 16.56 1.95
N ILE A 34 1.00 15.25 2.24
CA ILE A 34 0.56 14.19 1.31
C ILE A 34 -0.48 13.27 1.96
N ILE A 35 -0.16 12.73 3.13
CA ILE A 35 -1.00 11.85 3.95
C ILE A 35 -0.98 12.40 5.37
N GLU A 36 -2.09 13.00 5.77
CA GLU A 36 -2.26 13.66 7.07
C GLU A 36 -3.36 12.97 7.87
N GLN A 37 -3.30 13.09 9.19
CA GLN A 37 -4.44 12.74 10.02
C GLN A 37 -5.51 13.81 9.87
N ALA A 38 -6.76 13.38 9.76
CA ALA A 38 -7.88 14.30 9.72
C ALA A 38 -8.11 14.91 11.12
N PRO A 39 -8.83 16.04 11.20
CA PRO A 39 -9.14 16.68 12.48
C PRO A 39 -9.91 15.81 13.48
N ASP A 40 -10.57 14.74 12.99
CA ASP A 40 -11.26 13.76 13.82
C ASP A 40 -10.32 12.84 14.62
N GLY A 41 -9.01 12.87 14.34
CA GLY A 41 -8.00 12.02 14.98
C GLY A 41 -8.06 10.54 14.59
N ALA A 42 -9.01 10.13 13.76
CA ALA A 42 -9.29 8.73 13.44
C ALA A 42 -9.08 8.40 11.96
N SER A 43 -9.37 9.34 11.07
CA SER A 43 -9.24 9.15 9.62
C SER A 43 -7.98 9.81 9.08
N MET A 44 -7.60 9.39 7.87
CA MET A 44 -6.48 9.97 7.13
C MET A 44 -7.02 10.72 5.91
N ARG A 45 -6.42 11.86 5.60
CA ARG A 45 -6.77 12.76 4.50
C ARG A 45 -5.53 13.18 3.71
N GLY A 46 -5.76 13.83 2.57
CA GLY A 46 -4.70 14.40 1.73
C GLY A 46 -4.59 13.73 0.37
N VAL A 47 -3.83 14.37 -0.53
CA VAL A 47 -3.73 13.97 -1.94
C VAL A 47 -3.24 12.53 -2.13
N GLY A 48 -2.41 12.02 -1.20
CA GLY A 48 -1.97 10.62 -1.25
C GLY A 48 -3.11 9.63 -1.04
N ILE A 49 -4.08 9.97 -0.17
CA ILE A 49 -5.27 9.14 0.06
C ILE A 49 -6.15 9.09 -1.18
N ASP A 50 -6.37 10.23 -1.81
CA ASP A 50 -7.20 10.33 -3.01
C ASP A 50 -6.58 9.59 -4.20
N LEU A 51 -5.25 9.68 -4.35
CA LEU A 51 -4.51 8.90 -5.32
C LEU A 51 -4.68 7.39 -5.10
N MET A 52 -4.53 6.90 -3.87
CA MET A 52 -4.68 5.47 -3.57
C MET A 52 -6.13 4.99 -3.78
N LYS A 53 -7.13 5.80 -3.43
CA LYS A 53 -8.54 5.50 -3.75
C LYS A 53 -8.74 5.31 -5.26
N GLU A 54 -8.17 6.19 -6.06
CA GLU A 54 -8.26 6.10 -7.52
C GLU A 54 -7.50 4.88 -8.08
N VAL A 55 -6.36 4.51 -7.48
CA VAL A 55 -5.64 3.27 -7.81
C VAL A 55 -6.51 2.04 -7.52
N GLY A 56 -7.11 1.95 -6.33
CA GLY A 56 -8.03 0.86 -5.97
C GLY A 56 -9.21 0.78 -6.93
N ARG A 57 -9.84 1.92 -7.22
CA ARG A 57 -10.96 2.02 -8.17
C ARG A 57 -10.60 1.52 -9.56
N ARG A 58 -9.43 1.91 -10.10
CA ARG A 58 -8.95 1.47 -11.43
C ARG A 58 -8.54 0.01 -11.46
N ALA A 59 -7.99 -0.50 -10.36
CA ALA A 59 -7.58 -1.89 -10.23
C ALA A 59 -8.75 -2.85 -9.95
N GLY A 60 -9.94 -2.32 -9.60
CA GLY A 60 -11.07 -3.13 -9.14
C GLY A 60 -10.81 -3.78 -7.78
N VAL A 61 -9.95 -3.17 -6.95
CA VAL A 61 -9.58 -3.67 -5.62
C VAL A 61 -10.13 -2.73 -4.57
N GLU A 62 -10.88 -3.27 -3.62
CA GLU A 62 -11.32 -2.52 -2.45
C GLU A 62 -10.13 -2.29 -1.50
N LEU A 63 -9.84 -1.02 -1.19
CA LEU A 63 -8.79 -0.62 -0.27
C LEU A 63 -9.38 -0.16 1.05
N ARG A 64 -8.97 -0.77 2.15
CA ARG A 64 -9.30 -0.33 3.51
C ARG A 64 -8.13 0.42 4.12
N PHE A 65 -8.33 1.69 4.43
CA PHE A 65 -7.27 2.56 4.93
C PHE A 65 -7.20 2.52 6.45
N GLU A 66 -6.03 2.20 7.01
CA GLU A 66 -5.83 2.07 8.45
C GLU A 66 -4.56 2.81 8.88
N ALA A 67 -4.67 3.74 9.83
CA ALA A 67 -3.50 4.47 10.32
C ALA A 67 -2.70 3.65 11.34
N TYR A 68 -1.40 3.50 11.11
CA TYR A 68 -0.49 2.83 12.04
C TYR A 68 0.86 3.56 12.15
N PRO A 69 1.54 3.49 13.32
CA PRO A 69 2.96 3.80 13.38
C PRO A 69 3.74 2.95 12.36
N GLN A 70 4.71 3.55 11.67
CA GLN A 70 5.40 2.91 10.54
C GLN A 70 6.01 1.54 10.87
N ALA A 71 6.64 1.42 12.05
CA ALA A 71 7.22 0.15 12.50
C ALA A 71 6.15 -0.95 12.61
N ARG A 72 4.94 -0.61 13.09
CA ARG A 72 3.82 -1.53 13.20
C ARG A 72 3.22 -1.87 11.84
N ALA A 73 3.08 -0.89 10.95
CA ALA A 73 2.62 -1.12 9.58
C ALA A 73 3.54 -2.11 8.85
N ARG A 74 4.86 -1.93 8.95
CA ARG A 74 5.84 -2.82 8.33
C ARG A 74 5.76 -4.25 8.87
N LEU A 75 5.68 -4.41 10.20
CA LEU A 75 5.51 -5.73 10.81
C LEU A 75 4.23 -6.43 10.36
N LEU A 76 3.13 -5.69 10.16
CA LEU A 76 1.88 -6.27 9.66
C LEU A 76 2.02 -6.75 8.21
N VAL A 77 2.66 -5.97 7.32
CA VAL A 77 2.94 -6.38 5.93
C VAL A 77 3.79 -7.66 5.86
N GLU A 78 4.77 -7.81 6.76
CA GLU A 78 5.59 -9.02 6.83
C GLU A 78 4.82 -10.28 7.29
N ARG A 79 3.72 -10.09 8.02
CA ARG A 79 2.99 -11.18 8.71
C ARG A 79 1.65 -11.51 8.06
N GLN A 80 1.05 -10.57 7.34
CA GLN A 80 -0.33 -10.66 6.86
C GLN A 80 -0.37 -10.47 5.35
N ARG A 81 -1.05 -11.39 4.65
CA ARG A 81 -1.08 -11.43 3.19
C ARG A 81 -1.98 -10.37 2.56
N ASP A 82 -2.91 -9.85 3.33
CA ASP A 82 -3.90 -8.84 2.94
C ASP A 82 -3.44 -7.40 3.29
N ALA A 83 -2.18 -7.21 3.69
CA ALA A 83 -1.65 -5.93 4.10
C ALA A 83 -0.65 -5.35 3.08
N CYS A 84 -0.74 -4.04 2.84
CA CYS A 84 0.22 -3.28 2.06
C CYS A 84 0.47 -1.90 2.70
N LEU A 85 1.57 -1.25 2.34
CA LEU A 85 2.03 0.02 2.92
C LEU A 85 2.68 0.87 1.82
N PRO A 86 2.32 2.16 1.66
CA PRO A 86 3.12 3.08 0.86
C PRO A 86 4.49 3.31 1.51
N VAL A 87 5.56 3.03 0.77
CA VAL A 87 6.94 3.17 1.26
C VAL A 87 7.87 3.54 0.11
N ALA A 88 9.03 4.13 0.44
CA ALA A 88 10.11 4.29 -0.52
C ALA A 88 10.55 2.91 -1.04
N HIS A 89 10.82 2.84 -2.34
CA HIS A 89 11.33 1.62 -2.96
C HIS A 89 12.82 1.43 -2.58
N LEU A 90 13.12 0.30 -1.95
CA LEU A 90 14.46 -0.05 -1.48
C LEU A 90 14.93 -1.30 -2.24
N PRO A 91 15.81 -1.17 -3.25
CA PRO A 91 16.23 -2.29 -4.10
C PRO A 91 16.76 -3.51 -3.34
N GLU A 92 17.45 -3.29 -2.23
CA GLU A 92 17.97 -4.34 -1.36
C GLU A 92 16.86 -5.19 -0.70
N GLN A 93 15.63 -4.69 -0.64
CA GLN A 93 14.46 -5.41 -0.12
C GLN A 93 13.58 -6.00 -1.23
N ALA A 94 13.99 -5.85 -2.51
CA ALA A 94 13.18 -6.26 -3.64
C ALA A 94 12.83 -7.75 -3.63
N ALA A 95 13.73 -8.60 -3.12
CA ALA A 95 13.54 -10.05 -3.06
C ALA A 95 12.47 -10.49 -2.04
N ASN A 96 12.22 -9.67 -1.00
CA ASN A 96 11.38 -10.06 0.13
C ASN A 96 9.93 -9.58 -0.01
N PHE A 97 9.65 -8.66 -0.92
CA PHE A 97 8.34 -8.02 -1.07
C PHE A 97 7.88 -7.97 -2.52
N LYS A 98 6.57 -7.77 -2.72
CA LYS A 98 5.99 -7.42 -4.02
C LYS A 98 5.86 -5.91 -4.10
N TRP A 99 6.23 -5.34 -5.24
CA TRP A 99 6.27 -3.90 -5.46
C TRP A 99 5.30 -3.53 -6.58
N SER A 100 4.48 -2.50 -6.33
CA SER A 100 3.68 -1.87 -7.38
C SER A 100 4.54 -0.95 -8.23
N ALA A 101 3.95 -0.41 -9.30
CA ALA A 101 4.50 0.78 -9.92
C ALA A 101 4.59 1.94 -8.89
N PRO A 102 5.54 2.88 -9.05
CA PRO A 102 5.65 4.03 -8.18
C PRO A 102 4.35 4.83 -8.14
N LEU A 103 3.83 5.08 -6.93
CA LEU A 103 2.65 5.93 -6.74
C LEU A 103 3.01 7.42 -6.81
N LEU A 104 4.16 7.80 -6.26
CA LEU A 104 4.62 9.18 -6.18
C LEU A 104 6.15 9.24 -6.18
N GLN A 105 6.69 10.39 -6.60
CA GLN A 105 8.12 10.69 -6.60
C GLN A 105 8.40 11.76 -5.54
N MET A 106 9.32 11.48 -4.62
CA MET A 106 9.73 12.40 -3.56
C MET A 106 11.23 12.64 -3.61
N ARG A 107 11.63 13.87 -3.30
CA ARG A 107 13.05 14.22 -3.08
C ARG A 107 13.30 14.32 -1.59
N LEU A 108 14.27 13.54 -1.11
CA LEU A 108 14.84 13.74 0.23
C LEU A 108 15.79 14.94 0.19
N VAL A 109 15.62 15.86 1.12
CA VAL A 109 16.44 17.07 1.25
C VAL A 109 16.87 17.27 2.70
N LEU A 110 17.97 17.98 2.90
CA LEU A 110 18.38 18.45 4.22
C LEU A 110 17.75 19.82 4.48
N LEU A 111 17.14 19.98 5.66
CA LEU A 111 16.57 21.25 6.13
C LEU A 111 17.55 21.90 7.11
N ALA A 112 17.94 23.14 6.82
CA ALA A 112 18.77 23.96 7.69
C ALA A 112 17.99 25.19 8.18
N ARG A 113 18.52 25.85 9.22
CA ARG A 113 17.98 27.12 9.72
C ARG A 113 18.16 28.20 8.63
N GLY A 114 17.23 29.15 8.52
CA GLY A 114 17.23 30.12 7.40
C GLY A 114 18.41 31.10 7.39
N ASP A 115 19.08 31.30 8.52
CA ASP A 115 20.29 32.10 8.72
C ASP A 115 21.59 31.26 8.62
N ASP A 116 21.49 29.97 8.26
CA ASP A 116 22.65 29.13 8.04
C ASP A 116 23.37 29.53 6.74
N GLY A 117 24.55 30.14 6.86
CA GLY A 117 25.34 30.61 5.72
C GLY A 117 26.02 29.50 4.91
N ARG A 118 25.90 28.22 5.32
CA ARG A 118 26.52 27.09 4.62
C ARG A 118 25.80 26.82 3.31
N GLN A 119 26.52 26.87 2.19
CA GLN A 119 26.01 26.45 0.89
C GLN A 119 26.42 25.00 0.61
N LEU A 120 25.55 24.05 0.95
CA LEU A 120 25.72 22.65 0.60
C LEU A 120 25.22 22.41 -0.83
N ARG A 121 26.13 22.35 -1.79
CA ARG A 121 25.88 22.06 -3.21
C ARG A 121 26.13 20.60 -3.58
N SER A 122 26.76 19.84 -2.69
CA SER A 122 26.99 18.40 -2.86
C SER A 122 26.97 17.66 -1.53
N LEU A 123 26.88 16.33 -1.57
CA LEU A 123 26.80 15.50 -0.38
C LEU A 123 28.12 15.49 0.39
N GLU A 124 29.25 15.59 -0.31
CA GLU A 124 30.60 15.65 0.25
C GLU A 124 30.79 16.88 1.15
N GLN A 125 30.11 17.99 0.83
CA GLN A 125 30.15 19.20 1.65
C GLN A 125 29.36 19.06 2.96
N ALA A 126 28.47 18.07 3.06
CA ALA A 126 27.63 17.84 4.23
C ALA A 126 28.28 16.95 5.30
N GLY A 127 29.37 16.24 4.96
CA GLY A 127 30.19 15.50 5.92
C GLY A 127 31.24 16.43 6.51
N GLY A 128 31.03 16.91 7.73
CA GLY A 128 32.06 17.64 8.49
C GLY A 128 33.25 16.76 8.84
#